data_AF-A0AA92C352-F1
#
_entry.id   AF-A0AA92C352-F1
#
_cell.length_a   1.000
_cell.length_b   1.000
_cell.length_c   1.000
_cell.angle_alpha   90.00
_cell.angle_beta   90.00
_cell.angle_gamma   90.00
#
_symmetry.space_group_name_H-M   'P 1'
#
loop_
_entity.id
_entity.type
_entity.pdbx_description
1 polymer ?
#
loop_
_entity_poly.entity_id
_entity_poly.type
_entity_poly.pdbx_seq_one_letter_code
_entity_poly.pdbx_strand_id
1 'polypeptide(L)'
;MFQFSYAEIMEDDPHIARNRERQVLERSIELLEVAKRQEKYGKDGIEAIFYTRRVWTRFVDDLQQPENELPVELKANLISIAIWILKECEQIRKRNSTNYQGIIDVTTIIKDGLK
;
A
#
# COMPACT_ATOMS: atom_id res chain seq x y z
N MET A 1 11.69 39.41 -13.24
CA MET A 1 11.40 39.11 -11.82
C MET A 1 10.77 37.74 -11.82
N PHE A 2 11.54 36.70 -11.44
CA PHE A 2 11.07 35.31 -11.53
C PHE A 2 10.05 35.05 -10.43
N GLN A 3 8.78 35.01 -10.83
CA GLN A 3 7.71 34.43 -10.02
C GLN A 3 7.84 32.91 -10.17
N PHE A 4 8.74 32.30 -9.39
CA PHE A 4 8.71 30.86 -9.23
C PHE A 4 7.36 30.49 -8.61
N SER A 5 6.61 29.69 -9.34
CA SER A 5 5.32 29.17 -8.93
C SER A 5 5.51 28.35 -7.65
N TYR A 6 4.87 28.75 -6.56
CA TYR A 6 4.79 27.98 -5.32
C TYR A 6 4.27 26.55 -5.54
N ALA A 7 3.67 26.26 -6.69
CA ALA A 7 3.18 24.92 -7.05
C ALA A 7 4.30 23.92 -7.39
N GLU A 8 5.45 24.35 -7.92
CA GLU A 8 6.54 23.45 -8.32
C GLU A 8 7.44 23.05 -7.14
N ILE A 9 7.51 23.88 -6.09
CA ILE A 9 8.34 23.62 -4.89
C ILE A 9 7.59 22.72 -3.88
N MET A 10 6.26 22.61 -3.97
CA MET A 10 5.45 21.79 -3.06
C MET A 10 5.37 20.30 -3.45
N GLU A 11 5.72 19.93 -4.69
CA GLU A 11 5.74 18.52 -5.11
C GLU A 11 6.98 17.74 -4.64
N ASP A 12 8.06 18.46 -4.31
CA ASP A 12 9.38 17.88 -4.01
C ASP A 12 9.73 17.81 -2.51
N ASP A 13 8.76 18.02 -1.60
CA ASP A 13 9.02 17.80 -0.17
C ASP A 13 8.89 16.30 0.18
N PRO A 14 10.00 15.61 0.53
CA PRO A 14 9.97 14.19 0.86
C PRO A 14 9.05 13.86 2.04
N HIS A 15 8.78 14.83 2.93
CA HIS A 15 7.83 14.65 4.03
C HIS A 15 6.38 14.59 3.56
N ILE A 16 6.03 15.34 2.51
CA ILE A 16 4.68 15.29 1.92
C ILE A 16 4.48 13.95 1.20
N ALA A 17 5.49 13.46 0.48
CA ALA A 17 5.46 12.16 -0.17
C ALA A 17 5.25 11.01 0.84
N ARG A 18 6.03 10.99 1.93
CA ARG A 18 5.89 9.99 3.00
C ARG A 18 4.54 10.05 3.71
N ASN A 19 4.03 11.25 3.97
CA ASN A 19 2.70 11.41 4.57
C ASN A 19 1.59 10.88 3.64
N ARG A 20 1.69 11.10 2.33
CA ARG A 20 0.76 10.54 1.35
C ARG A 20 0.82 9.02 1.32
N GLU A 21 2.01 8.42 1.31
CA GLU A 21 2.17 6.96 1.38
C GLU A 21 1.50 6.37 2.62
N ARG A 22 1.74 6.98 3.79
CA ARG A 22 1.11 6.57 5.05
C ARG A 22 -0.42 6.63 4.97
N GLN A 23 -0.98 7.71 4.43
CA GLN A 23 -2.44 7.87 4.28
C GLN A 23 -3.04 6.81 3.35
N VAL A 24 -2.35 6.46 2.27
CA VAL A 24 -2.78 5.43 1.33
C VAL A 24 -2.77 4.05 1.99
N LEU A 25 -1.73 3.72 2.75
CA LEU A 25 -1.66 2.46 3.51
C LEU A 25 -2.72 2.40 4.61
N GLU A 26 -2.95 3.51 5.31
CA GLU A 26 -3.99 3.63 6.34
C GLU A 26 -5.39 3.39 5.78
N ARG A 27 -5.69 4.00 4.62
CA ARG A 27 -6.97 3.77 3.94
C ARG A 27 -7.15 2.31 3.54
N SER A 28 -6.08 1.66 3.11
CA SER A 28 -6.11 0.23 2.79
C SER A 28 -6.47 -0.60 4.03
N ILE A 29 -5.87 -0.30 5.19
CA ILE A 29 -6.15 -0.97 6.46
C ILE A 29 -7.61 -0.78 6.88
N GLU A 30 -8.13 0.45 6.81
CA GLU A 30 -9.54 0.74 7.17
C GLU A 30 -10.52 -0.10 6.35
N LEU A 31 -10.32 -0.17 5.04
CA LEU A 31 -11.17 -0.94 4.14
C LEU A 31 -11.10 -2.44 4.45
N LEU A 32 -9.90 -2.96 4.69
CA LEU A 32 -9.70 -4.36 5.06
C LEU A 32 -10.38 -4.69 6.40
N GLU A 33 -10.32 -3.80 7.40
CA GLU A 33 -11.01 -4.00 8.68
C GLU A 33 -12.53 -3.99 8.52
N VAL A 34 -13.08 -3.12 7.67
CA VAL A 34 -14.51 -3.16 7.34
C VAL A 34 -14.87 -4.49 6.69
N ALA A 35 -14.12 -4.92 5.66
CA ALA A 35 -14.36 -6.17 4.95
C ALA A 35 -14.27 -7.40 5.85
N LYS A 36 -13.30 -7.42 6.78
CA LYS A 36 -13.06 -8.50 7.74
C LYS A 36 -14.23 -8.72 8.69
N ARG A 37 -14.95 -7.65 9.07
CA ARG A 37 -16.12 -7.75 9.96
C ARG A 37 -17.37 -8.31 9.26
N GLN A 38 -17.36 -8.41 7.94
CA GLN A 38 -18.50 -8.95 7.19
C GLN A 38 -18.49 -10.48 7.20
N GLU A 39 -19.66 -11.09 7.39
CA GLU A 39 -19.80 -12.56 7.37
C GLU A 39 -19.56 -13.18 5.98
N LYS A 40 -19.76 -12.40 4.91
CA LYS A 40 -19.67 -12.86 3.52
C LYS A 40 -18.87 -11.89 2.67
N TYR A 41 -18.16 -12.44 1.69
CA TYR A 41 -17.48 -11.66 0.66
C TYR A 41 -18.52 -10.89 -0.19
N GLY A 42 -18.61 -9.59 0.05
CA GLY A 42 -19.56 -8.68 -0.60
C GLY A 42 -18.87 -7.44 -1.17
N LYS A 43 -19.60 -6.33 -1.26
CA LYS A 43 -19.10 -5.07 -1.82
C LYS A 43 -17.84 -4.57 -1.08
N ASP A 44 -17.87 -4.60 0.25
CA ASP A 44 -16.76 -4.17 1.10
C ASP A 44 -15.49 -5.00 0.84
N GLY A 45 -15.63 -6.31 0.69
CA GLY A 45 -14.52 -7.20 0.34
C GLY A 45 -13.95 -6.89 -1.05
N ILE A 46 -14.81 -6.63 -2.04
CA ILE A 46 -14.39 -6.24 -3.38
C ILE A 46 -13.61 -4.91 -3.34
N GLU A 47 -14.15 -3.90 -2.66
CA GLU A 47 -13.51 -2.59 -2.53
C GLU A 47 -12.16 -2.69 -1.82
N ALA A 48 -12.12 -3.37 -0.67
CA ALA A 48 -10.91 -3.53 0.12
C ALA A 48 -9.80 -4.23 -0.69
N ILE A 49 -10.12 -5.35 -1.34
CA ILE A 49 -9.16 -6.09 -2.14
C ILE A 49 -8.73 -5.30 -3.37
N PHE A 50 -9.65 -4.60 -4.05
CA PHE A 50 -9.30 -3.77 -5.20
C PHE A 50 -8.35 -2.63 -4.83
N TYR A 51 -8.67 -1.89 -3.76
CA TYR A 51 -7.86 -0.79 -3.27
C TYR A 51 -6.48 -1.28 -2.83
N THR A 52 -6.44 -2.32 -1.98
CA THR A 52 -5.19 -2.92 -1.47
C THR A 52 -4.28 -3.34 -2.62
N ARG A 53 -4.81 -4.07 -3.61
CA ARG A 53 -4.01 -4.49 -4.77
C ARG A 53 -3.41 -3.30 -5.52
N ARG A 54 -4.20 -2.24 -5.75
CA ARG A 54 -3.73 -1.05 -6.46
C ARG A 54 -2.61 -0.35 -5.71
N VAL A 55 -2.71 -0.23 -4.38
CA VAL A 55 -1.65 0.34 -3.55
C VAL A 55 -0.36 -0.47 -3.68
N TRP A 56 -0.43 -1.77 -3.46
CA TRP A 56 0.77 -2.63 -3.46
C TRP A 56 1.39 -2.79 -4.85
N THR A 57 0.60 -2.76 -5.93
CA THR A 57 1.16 -2.70 -7.29
C THR A 57 1.95 -1.41 -7.49
N ARG A 58 1.40 -0.25 -7.11
CA ARG A 58 2.12 1.02 -7.22
C ARG A 58 3.36 1.09 -6.34
N PHE A 59 3.30 0.52 -5.15
CA PHE A 59 4.45 0.42 -4.26
C PHE A 59 5.59 -0.41 -4.87
N VAL A 60 5.26 -1.52 -5.55
CA VAL A 60 6.25 -2.33 -6.28
C VAL A 60 6.82 -1.58 -7.48
N ASP A 61 5.96 -0.89 -8.25
CA ASP A 61 6.40 -0.10 -9.40
C ASP A 61 7.39 0.99 -8.98
N ASP A 62 7.15 1.66 -7.85
CA ASP A 62 8.04 2.67 -7.28
C ASP A 62 9.39 2.08 -6.82
N LEU A 63 9.36 0.96 -6.09
CA LEU A 63 10.58 0.28 -5.65
C LEU A 63 11.47 -0.18 -6.82
N GLN A 64 10.90 -0.41 -8.00
CA GLN A 64 11.65 -0.80 -9.18
C GLN A 64 12.27 0.37 -9.95
N GLN A 65 11.90 1.62 -9.62
CA GLN A 65 12.47 2.78 -10.29
C GLN A 65 13.97 2.92 -10.00
N PRO A 66 14.79 3.28 -10.99
CA PRO A 66 16.22 3.48 -10.79
C PRO A 66 16.52 4.65 -9.84
N GLU A 67 15.60 5.61 -9.72
CA GLU A 67 15.67 6.75 -8.79
C GLU A 67 15.41 6.35 -7.34
N ASN A 68 14.88 5.14 -7.08
CA ASN A 68 14.64 4.68 -5.71
C ASN A 68 15.96 4.24 -5.03
N GLU A 69 16.45 5.10 -4.14
CA GLU A 69 17.75 4.99 -3.46
C GLU A 69 17.80 3.94 -2.33
N LEU A 70 16.72 3.20 -2.08
CA LEU A 70 16.72 2.18 -1.04
C LEU A 70 17.75 1.07 -1.32
N PRO A 71 18.40 0.51 -0.28
CA PRO A 71 19.32 -0.61 -0.44
C PRO A 71 18.67 -1.79 -1.18
N VAL A 72 19.42 -2.45 -2.07
CA VAL A 72 18.92 -3.55 -2.91
C VAL A 72 18.27 -4.66 -2.08
N GLU A 73 18.87 -5.02 -0.94
CA GLU A 73 18.33 -6.03 -0.03
C GLU A 73 16.98 -5.62 0.56
N LEU A 74 16.84 -4.35 0.97
CA LEU A 74 15.58 -3.82 1.48
C LEU A 74 14.50 -3.81 0.40
N LYS A 75 14.84 -3.40 -0.82
CA LYS A 75 13.92 -3.45 -1.97
C LYS A 75 13.45 -4.87 -2.24
N ALA A 76 14.36 -5.85 -2.26
CA ALA A 76 14.02 -7.25 -2.47
C ALA A 76 13.08 -7.79 -1.39
N ASN A 77 13.30 -7.44 -0.12
CA ASN A 77 12.44 -7.82 1.00
C ASN A 77 11.04 -7.20 0.87
N LEU A 78 10.94 -5.90 0.56
CA LEU A 78 9.67 -5.20 0.37
C LEU A 78 8.88 -5.74 -0.83
N ILE A 79 9.56 -6.01 -1.95
CA ILE A 79 8.94 -6.64 -3.12
C ILE A 79 8.41 -8.04 -2.78
N SER A 80 9.15 -8.83 -2.00
CA SER A 80 8.70 -10.15 -1.56
C SER A 80 7.43 -10.08 -0.71
N ILE A 81 7.36 -9.10 0.19
CA ILE A 81 6.16 -8.81 1.00
C ILE A 81 4.98 -8.42 0.10
N ALA A 82 5.18 -7.51 -0.84
CA ALA A 82 4.14 -7.07 -1.76
C ALA A 82 3.59 -8.23 -2.61
N ILE A 83 4.47 -9.11 -3.10
CA ILE A 83 4.06 -10.33 -3.83
C ILE A 83 3.19 -11.23 -2.96
N TRP A 84 3.55 -11.42 -1.69
CA TRP A 84 2.73 -12.20 -0.75
C TRP A 84 1.35 -11.56 -0.57
N ILE A 85 1.27 -10.25 -0.33
CA ILE A 85 -0.01 -9.53 -0.18
C ILE A 85 -0.88 -9.64 -1.43
N LEU A 86 -0.30 -9.47 -2.62
CA LEU A 86 -1.04 -9.59 -3.88
C LEU A 86 -1.58 -11.01 -4.11
N LYS A 87 -0.84 -12.04 -3.68
CA LYS A 87 -1.30 -13.43 -3.70
C LYS A 87 -2.42 -13.68 -2.70
N GLU A 88 -2.31 -13.19 -1.46
CA GLU A 88 -3.37 -13.30 -0.45
C GLU A 88 -4.66 -12.60 -0.91
N CYS A 89 -4.53 -11.41 -1.50
CA CYS A 89 -5.65 -10.71 -2.12
C CYS A 89 -6.36 -11.56 -3.20
N GLU A 90 -5.60 -12.28 -4.03
CA GLU A 90 -6.20 -13.20 -5.01
C GLU A 90 -6.89 -14.40 -4.35
N GLN A 91 -6.34 -14.96 -3.28
CA GLN A 91 -6.99 -16.06 -2.56
C GLN A 91 -8.31 -15.62 -1.93
N ILE A 92 -8.34 -14.43 -1.33
CA ILE A 92 -9.56 -13.84 -0.77
C ILE A 92 -10.59 -13.57 -1.88
N ARG A 93 -10.17 -12.99 -3.01
CA ARG A 93 -11.04 -12.75 -4.17
C ARG A 93 -11.65 -14.04 -4.73
N LYS A 94 -10.88 -15.14 -4.73
CA LYS A 94 -11.33 -16.49 -5.13
C LYS A 94 -12.15 -17.20 -4.06
N ARG A 95 -12.31 -16.59 -2.88
CA ARG A 95 -13.02 -17.14 -1.71
C ARG A 95 -12.34 -18.40 -1.13
N ASN A 96 -11.04 -18.53 -1.36
CA ASN A 96 -10.22 -19.60 -0.79
C ASN A 96 -9.55 -19.19 0.53
N SER A 97 -9.67 -17.92 0.93
CA SER A 97 -9.07 -17.37 2.13
C SER A 97 -9.94 -16.24 2.69
N THR A 98 -9.86 -16.02 4.00
CA THR A 98 -10.41 -14.86 4.72
C THR A 98 -9.32 -14.14 5.50
N ASN A 99 -8.06 -14.28 5.05
CA ASN A 99 -6.87 -13.75 5.72
C ASN A 99 -6.71 -12.22 5.57
N TYR A 100 -7.76 -11.47 5.89
CA TYR A 100 -7.69 -10.01 5.96
C TYR A 100 -6.72 -9.56 7.06
N GLN A 101 -6.72 -10.24 8.21
CA GLN A 101 -5.87 -9.88 9.34
C GLN A 101 -4.38 -9.92 8.99
N GLY A 102 -3.92 -10.98 8.33
CA GLY A 102 -2.51 -11.08 7.95
C GLY A 102 -2.07 -9.95 7.02
N ILE A 103 -2.96 -9.51 6.11
CA ILE A 103 -2.68 -8.35 5.26
C ILE A 103 -2.65 -7.06 6.08
N ILE A 104 -3.60 -6.88 7.01
CA ILE A 104 -3.67 -5.70 7.90
C ILE A 104 -2.41 -5.58 8.76
N ASP A 105 -1.98 -6.67 9.39
CA ASP A 105 -0.82 -6.68 10.29
C ASP A 105 0.46 -6.26 9.55
N VAL A 106 0.72 -6.90 8.40
CA VAL A 106 1.88 -6.58 7.57
C VAL A 106 1.82 -5.15 7.05
N THR A 107 0.66 -4.70 6.56
CA THR A 107 0.48 -3.33 6.08
C THR A 107 0.70 -2.30 7.19
N THR A 108 0.28 -2.61 8.41
CA THR A 108 0.50 -1.76 9.59
C THR A 108 1.99 -1.66 9.93
N ILE A 109 2.71 -2.79 9.96
CA ILE A 109 4.15 -2.81 10.20
C ILE A 109 4.90 -1.95 9.17
N ILE A 110 4.55 -2.06 7.89
CA ILE A 110 5.17 -1.26 6.83
C ILE A 110 4.81 0.22 6.99
N LYS A 111 3.54 0.56 7.23
CA LYS A 111 3.09 1.94 7.49
C LYS A 111 3.85 2.59 8.65
N ASP A 112 4.04 1.86 9.74
CA ASP A 112 4.70 2.37 10.95
C ASP A 112 6.23 2.50 10.77
N GLY A 113 6.81 1.72 9.84
CA GLY A 113 8.20 1.84 9.41
C GLY A 113 8.50 3.09 8.58
N LEU A 114 7.49 3.70 7.95
CA LEU A 114 7.61 4.98 7.23
C LEU A 114 7.68 6.15 8.24
N LYS A 115 8.84 6.35 8.88
CA LYS A 115 9.15 7.55 9.67
C LYS A 115 9.88 8.58 8.82
#